data_AF-A0A817UUP7-F1
#
_entry.id   AF-A0A817UUP7-F1
#
_cell.length_a   1.000
_cell.length_b   1.000
_cell.length_c   1.000
_cell.angle_alpha   90.00
_cell.angle_beta   90.00
_cell.angle_gamma   90.00
#
_symmetry.space_group_name_H-M   'P 1'
#
loop_
_entity.id
_entity.type
_entity.pdbx_description
1 polymer ?
#
loop_
_entity_poly.entity_id
_entity_poly.type
_entity_poly.pdbx_seq_one_letter_code
_entity_poly.pdbx_strand_id
1 'polypeptide(L)'
;MEYRFFYSINEDIMNTKWKTRSNLENRTDIYFIIPATVNNSDDFHFEHGLKLRNKKTLELKIREKRFSNGQEYWLKTIHSNKRLNINDMHSILKVLKTSNENKLIERLTSSEPIILCYASKFREQTKTIDNLTHELTCLHLKFIRSNDQSQIGNDLFFETVCIERPNSKLIDEKIIEKLCQEYKTISINPIGYPEFLFQQYQQIINQ
;
A
#
# COMPACT_ATOMS: atom_id res chain seq x y z
N MET A 1 3.11 -2.53 14.61
CA MET A 1 1.92 -1.63 14.58
C MET A 1 2.24 -0.49 13.64
N GLU A 2 1.30 -0.08 12.79
CA GLU A 2 1.45 1.03 11.84
C GLU A 2 0.35 2.07 12.09
N TYR A 3 0.72 3.34 12.07
CA TYR A 3 -0.20 4.46 11.91
C TYR A 3 0.19 5.18 10.63
N ARG A 4 -0.73 5.28 9.66
CA ARG A 4 -0.43 5.83 8.34
C ARG A 4 -1.59 6.69 7.87
N PHE A 5 -1.29 7.79 7.20
CA PHE A 5 -2.28 8.58 6.48
C PHE A 5 -1.71 9.07 5.15
N PHE A 6 -2.60 9.53 4.29
CA PHE A 6 -2.30 9.99 2.94
C PHE A 6 -2.96 11.34 2.69
N TYR A 7 -2.34 12.17 1.87
CA TYR A 7 -2.96 13.38 1.37
C TYR A 7 -2.51 13.66 -0.06
N SER A 8 -3.45 14.20 -0.84
CA SER A 8 -3.22 14.51 -2.24
C SER A 8 -2.23 15.66 -2.36
N ILE A 9 -1.36 15.56 -3.35
CA ILE A 9 -0.46 16.63 -3.79
C ILE A 9 -0.59 16.76 -5.31
N ASN A 10 -0.03 17.82 -5.87
CA ASN A 10 0.12 17.92 -7.32
C ASN A 10 1.46 17.31 -7.78
N GLU A 11 1.59 17.12 -9.08
CA GLU A 11 2.81 16.62 -9.71
C GLU A 11 4.02 17.54 -9.44
N ASP A 12 3.80 18.86 -9.43
CA ASP A 12 4.85 19.85 -9.19
C ASP A 12 5.53 19.66 -7.83
N ILE A 13 4.77 19.37 -6.76
CA ILE A 13 5.31 19.09 -5.43
C ILE A 13 6.22 17.85 -5.50
N MET A 14 5.81 16.78 -6.19
CA MET A 14 6.66 15.60 -6.37
C MET A 14 7.96 15.96 -7.12
N ASN A 15 7.85 16.73 -8.20
CA ASN A 15 8.98 17.08 -9.05
C ASN A 15 9.95 18.08 -8.42
N THR A 16 9.50 18.95 -7.51
CA THR A 16 10.32 20.03 -6.93
C THR A 16 10.77 19.73 -5.50
N LYS A 17 9.86 19.30 -4.61
CA LYS A 17 10.15 19.06 -3.18
C LYS A 17 10.87 17.74 -2.97
N TRP A 18 10.50 16.69 -3.70
CA TRP A 18 11.04 15.36 -3.44
C TRP A 18 12.29 15.07 -4.24
N LYS A 19 12.34 15.39 -5.54
CA LYS A 19 13.55 15.15 -6.35
C LYS A 19 14.81 15.85 -5.83
N THR A 20 14.65 16.90 -5.02
CA THR A 20 15.74 17.71 -4.45
C THR A 20 16.20 17.25 -3.06
N ARG A 21 15.48 16.33 -2.40
CA ARG A 21 15.88 15.80 -1.08
C ARG A 21 17.05 14.82 -1.21
N SER A 22 17.98 14.91 -0.26
CA SER A 22 19.07 13.94 -0.08
C SER A 22 18.58 12.64 0.58
N ASN A 23 19.28 11.53 0.36
CA ASN A 23 19.06 10.24 1.04
C ASN A 23 17.69 9.59 0.78
N LEU A 24 17.11 9.82 -0.39
CA LEU A 24 15.87 9.17 -0.80
C LEU A 24 16.12 7.78 -1.37
N GLU A 25 15.31 6.81 -0.95
CA GLU A 25 15.14 5.56 -1.68
C GLU A 25 14.12 5.77 -2.80
N ASN A 26 14.50 5.44 -4.03
CA ASN A 26 13.57 5.35 -5.15
C ASN A 26 13.21 3.89 -5.42
N ARG A 27 11.91 3.57 -5.38
CA ARG A 27 11.40 2.23 -5.68
C ARG A 27 10.04 2.29 -6.33
N THR A 28 9.71 1.25 -7.10
CA THR A 28 8.33 1.02 -7.57
C THR A 28 7.83 -0.30 -7.02
N ASP A 29 6.74 -0.24 -6.27
CA ASP A 29 5.99 -1.42 -5.88
C ASP A 29 4.79 -1.59 -6.82
N ILE A 30 4.41 -2.83 -7.11
CA ILE A 30 3.18 -3.12 -7.89
C ILE A 30 2.20 -3.79 -6.93
N TYR A 31 1.12 -3.10 -6.58
CA TYR A 31 0.06 -3.64 -5.73
C TYR A 31 -1.00 -4.31 -6.58
N PHE A 32 -1.53 -5.43 -6.10
CA PHE A 32 -2.73 -6.04 -6.65
C PHE A 32 -3.93 -5.43 -5.94
N ILE A 33 -4.84 -4.81 -6.68
CA ILE A 33 -6.13 -4.41 -6.13
C ILE A 33 -7.00 -5.65 -6.12
N ILE A 34 -7.30 -6.12 -4.90
CA ILE A 34 -8.08 -7.34 -4.70
C ILE A 34 -9.55 -6.93 -4.72
N PRO A 35 -10.36 -7.33 -5.71
CA PRO A 35 -11.77 -7.00 -5.73
C PRO A 35 -12.53 -7.70 -4.59
N ALA A 36 -13.61 -7.08 -4.15
CA ALA A 36 -14.65 -7.78 -3.41
C ALA A 36 -15.36 -8.74 -4.38
N THR A 37 -15.62 -9.98 -3.97
CA THR A 37 -16.48 -10.85 -4.76
C THR A 37 -17.92 -10.37 -4.64
N VAL A 38 -18.67 -10.41 -5.74
CA VAL A 38 -20.07 -9.92 -5.85
C VAL A 38 -21.00 -10.43 -4.74
N ASN A 39 -20.66 -11.56 -4.10
CA ASN A 39 -21.50 -12.20 -3.09
C ASN A 39 -20.99 -12.07 -1.64
N ASN A 40 -19.87 -11.40 -1.38
CA ASN A 40 -19.38 -11.22 0.00
C ASN A 40 -19.19 -9.73 0.35
N SER A 41 -19.92 -9.29 1.37
CA SER A 41 -19.72 -8.02 2.08
C SER A 41 -18.44 -7.98 2.94
N ASP A 42 -17.45 -8.82 2.63
CA ASP A 42 -16.29 -9.01 3.49
C ASP A 42 -15.25 -7.91 3.23
N ASP A 43 -14.76 -7.30 4.31
CA ASP A 43 -13.63 -6.35 4.36
C ASP A 43 -12.29 -6.97 3.89
N PHE A 44 -12.32 -8.16 3.30
CA PHE A 44 -11.15 -8.91 2.82
C PHE A 44 -10.20 -8.08 1.97
N HIS A 45 -10.76 -7.24 1.08
CA HIS A 45 -9.98 -6.38 0.19
C HIS A 45 -9.25 -5.24 0.93
N PHE A 46 -9.70 -4.90 2.13
CA PHE A 46 -9.01 -3.98 3.04
C PHE A 46 -8.02 -4.71 3.95
N GLU A 47 -8.30 -5.98 4.27
CA GLU A 47 -7.46 -6.79 5.16
C GLU A 47 -6.25 -7.40 4.45
N HIS A 48 -6.32 -7.62 3.14
CA HIS A 48 -5.25 -8.28 2.38
C HIS A 48 -4.57 -7.32 1.43
N GLY A 49 -3.26 -7.17 1.60
CA GLY A 49 -2.40 -6.39 0.71
C GLY A 49 -1.38 -7.28 0.02
N LEU A 50 -1.60 -7.60 -1.26
CA LEU A 50 -0.62 -8.31 -2.07
C LEU A 50 0.16 -7.32 -2.93
N LYS A 51 1.50 -7.44 -2.96
CA LYS A 51 2.33 -6.62 -3.85
C LYS A 51 3.61 -7.32 -4.32
N LEU A 52 4.12 -6.88 -5.47
CA LEU A 52 5.50 -7.08 -5.87
C LEU A 52 6.33 -5.88 -5.40
N ARG A 53 7.05 -6.05 -4.29
CA ARG A 53 8.00 -5.06 -3.78
C ARG A 53 9.16 -4.91 -4.77
N ASN A 54 9.48 -3.66 -5.11
CA ASN A 54 10.49 -3.32 -6.12
C ASN A 54 10.34 -4.14 -7.43
N LYS A 55 9.08 -4.35 -7.85
CA LYS A 55 8.66 -5.15 -9.02
C LYS A 55 9.10 -6.63 -9.02
N LYS A 56 9.64 -7.17 -7.92
CA LYS A 56 10.34 -8.47 -7.93
C LYS A 56 9.97 -9.41 -6.78
N THR A 57 9.77 -8.88 -5.58
CA THR A 57 9.59 -9.72 -4.38
C THR A 57 8.11 -9.75 -3.99
N LEU A 58 7.50 -10.92 -3.98
CA LEU A 58 6.11 -11.07 -3.54
C LEU A 58 6.01 -10.91 -2.03
N GLU A 59 5.27 -9.90 -1.60
CA GLU A 59 4.96 -9.62 -0.20
C GLU A 59 3.46 -9.64 -0.04
N LEU A 60 2.99 -10.38 0.96
CA LEU A 60 1.62 -10.35 1.44
C LEU A 60 1.59 -9.65 2.79
N LYS A 61 0.62 -8.74 2.95
CA LYS A 61 0.23 -8.16 4.22
C LYS A 61 -1.18 -8.60 4.57
N ILE A 62 -1.38 -9.04 5.81
CA ILE A 62 -2.70 -9.37 6.35
C ILE A 62 -2.94 -8.48 7.57
N ARG A 63 -4.06 -7.76 7.59
CA ARG A 63 -4.46 -6.91 8.72
C ARG A 63 -5.10 -7.80 9.78
N GLU A 64 -4.44 -7.92 10.90
CA GLU A 64 -4.95 -8.69 12.04
C GLU A 64 -5.90 -7.87 12.90
N LYS A 65 -5.67 -6.56 12.97
CA LYS A 65 -6.45 -5.67 13.83
C LYS A 65 -6.36 -4.21 13.38
N ARG A 66 -7.49 -3.52 13.45
CA ARG A 66 -7.57 -2.05 13.42
C ARG A 66 -8.09 -1.55 14.76
N PHE A 67 -7.43 -0.55 15.33
CA PHE A 67 -7.83 0.08 16.59
C PHE A 67 -8.71 1.30 16.31
N SER A 68 -9.48 1.74 17.30
CA SER A 68 -10.39 2.89 17.18
C SER A 68 -9.68 4.19 16.79
N ASN A 69 -8.43 4.36 17.23
CA ASN A 69 -7.60 5.50 16.85
C ASN A 69 -6.97 5.34 15.44
N GLY A 70 -7.29 4.29 14.70
CA GLY A 70 -6.81 4.07 13.33
C GLY A 70 -5.45 3.39 13.20
N GLN A 71 -4.80 3.01 14.30
CA GLN A 71 -3.61 2.15 14.25
C GLN A 71 -3.98 0.78 13.68
N GLU A 72 -3.08 0.20 12.89
CA GLU A 72 -3.27 -1.12 12.27
C GLU A 72 -2.12 -2.07 12.61
N TYR A 73 -2.48 -3.29 12.99
CA TYR A 73 -1.55 -4.39 13.13
C TYR A 73 -1.57 -5.26 11.88
N TRP A 74 -0.42 -5.34 11.21
CA TRP A 74 -0.22 -6.09 9.98
C TRP A 74 0.77 -7.23 10.19
N LEU A 75 0.40 -8.45 9.81
CA LEU A 75 1.36 -9.53 9.56
C LEU A 75 1.91 -9.37 8.14
N LYS A 76 3.24 -9.43 8.01
CA LYS A 76 3.94 -9.27 6.72
C LYS A 76 4.69 -10.57 6.41
N THR A 77 4.38 -11.17 5.27
CA THR A 77 5.02 -12.40 4.81
C THR A 77 5.69 -12.15 3.47
N ILE A 78 6.99 -12.47 3.39
CA ILE A 78 7.74 -12.49 2.12
C ILE A 78 7.68 -13.93 1.59
N HIS A 79 6.90 -14.15 0.53
CA HIS A 79 6.64 -15.50 0.03
C HIS A 79 7.76 -16.04 -0.88
N SER A 80 8.67 -15.18 -1.35
CA SER A 80 9.76 -15.62 -2.21
C SER A 80 10.93 -14.65 -2.24
N ASN A 81 12.15 -15.19 -2.15
CA ASN A 81 13.38 -14.47 -2.50
C ASN A 81 13.68 -14.50 -4.01
N LYS A 82 12.94 -15.30 -4.78
CA LYS A 82 13.06 -15.35 -6.25
C LYS A 82 12.40 -14.12 -6.85
N ARG A 83 13.09 -13.52 -7.82
CA ARG A 83 12.55 -12.39 -8.60
C ARG A 83 11.37 -12.90 -9.43
N LEU A 84 10.18 -12.40 -9.14
CA LEU A 84 8.99 -12.60 -9.96
C LEU A 84 8.84 -11.46 -10.96
N ASN A 85 8.13 -11.72 -12.06
CA ASN A 85 7.71 -10.72 -13.02
C ASN A 85 6.18 -10.67 -13.02
N ILE A 86 5.60 -9.47 -13.06
CA ILE A 86 4.16 -9.28 -13.09
C ILE A 86 3.50 -9.94 -14.32
N ASN A 87 4.24 -10.04 -15.43
CA ASN A 87 3.77 -10.71 -16.65
C ASN A 87 3.73 -12.24 -16.51
N ASP A 88 4.32 -12.79 -15.44
CA ASP A 88 4.28 -14.22 -15.12
C ASP A 88 3.34 -14.48 -13.94
N MET A 89 2.05 -14.25 -14.17
CA MET A 89 0.99 -14.51 -13.20
C MET A 89 0.95 -15.97 -12.75
N HIS A 90 1.33 -16.91 -13.63
CA HIS A 90 1.39 -18.33 -13.27
C HIS A 90 2.38 -18.60 -12.14
N SER A 91 3.58 -18.02 -12.20
CA SER A 91 4.57 -18.13 -11.12
C SER A 91 4.09 -17.49 -9.82
N ILE A 92 3.40 -16.35 -9.88
CA ILE A 92 2.82 -15.69 -8.69
C ILE A 92 1.78 -16.61 -8.02
N LEU A 93 0.84 -17.15 -8.81
CA LEU A 93 -0.19 -18.07 -8.31
C LEU A 93 0.42 -19.35 -7.73
N LYS A 94 1.49 -19.88 -8.35
CA LYS A 94 2.22 -21.04 -7.82
C LYS A 94 2.82 -20.77 -6.44
N VAL A 95 3.44 -19.60 -6.25
CA VAL A 95 4.01 -19.19 -4.95
C VAL A 95 2.92 -19.08 -3.88
N LEU A 96 1.79 -18.44 -4.22
CA LEU A 96 0.63 -18.35 -3.33
C LEU A 96 0.08 -19.73 -2.96
N LYS A 97 0.01 -20.65 -3.93
CA LYS A 97 -0.46 -22.03 -3.71
C LYS A 97 0.44 -22.80 -2.76
N THR A 98 1.76 -22.70 -2.94
CA THR A 98 2.74 -23.31 -2.03
C THR A 98 2.64 -22.74 -0.61
N SER A 99 2.16 -21.49 -0.48
CA SER A 99 1.97 -20.82 0.81
C SER A 99 0.57 -21.01 1.40
N ASN A 100 -0.28 -21.86 0.80
CA ASN A 100 -1.67 -22.14 1.19
C ASN A 100 -2.62 -20.92 1.16
N GLU A 101 -2.34 -19.92 0.32
CA GLU A 101 -3.15 -18.71 0.17
C GLU A 101 -4.36 -18.90 -0.76
N ASN A 102 -5.13 -19.98 -0.57
CA ASN A 102 -6.17 -20.42 -1.51
C ASN A 102 -7.26 -19.36 -1.76
N LYS A 103 -7.64 -18.59 -0.74
CA LYS A 103 -8.63 -17.50 -0.87
C LYS A 103 -8.13 -16.36 -1.78
N LEU A 104 -6.84 -16.04 -1.73
CA LEU A 104 -6.24 -15.03 -2.60
C LEU A 104 -6.16 -15.53 -4.03
N ILE A 105 -5.80 -16.80 -4.21
CA ILE A 105 -5.75 -17.43 -5.54
C ILE A 105 -7.11 -17.37 -6.20
N GLU A 106 -8.17 -17.81 -5.51
CA GLU A 106 -9.54 -17.81 -6.03
C GLU A 106 -9.95 -16.42 -6.54
N ARG A 107 -9.66 -15.36 -5.76
CA ARG A 107 -9.96 -13.97 -6.15
C ARG A 107 -9.14 -13.51 -7.35
N LEU A 108 -7.85 -13.82 -7.39
CA LEU A 108 -6.97 -13.46 -8.51
C LEU A 108 -7.27 -14.25 -9.79
N THR A 109 -7.86 -15.45 -9.67
CA THR A 109 -8.27 -16.28 -10.82
C THR A 109 -9.75 -16.16 -11.15
N SER A 110 -10.46 -15.21 -10.53
CA SER A 110 -11.86 -14.92 -10.86
C SER A 110 -11.98 -14.43 -12.31
N SER A 111 -13.22 -14.37 -12.84
CA SER A 111 -13.47 -13.83 -14.18
C SER A 111 -13.23 -12.33 -14.29
N GLU A 112 -13.01 -11.63 -13.17
CA GLU A 112 -12.76 -10.20 -13.17
C GLU A 112 -11.30 -9.88 -13.56
N PRO A 113 -11.07 -8.79 -14.32
CA PRO A 113 -9.71 -8.39 -14.66
C PRO A 113 -8.95 -7.99 -13.38
N ILE A 114 -7.74 -8.55 -13.20
CA ILE A 114 -6.86 -8.10 -12.12
C ILE A 114 -6.46 -6.65 -12.39
N ILE A 115 -6.66 -5.79 -11.41
CA ILE A 115 -6.22 -4.40 -11.44
C ILE A 115 -4.91 -4.28 -10.65
N LEU A 116 -3.95 -3.57 -11.25
CA LEU A 116 -2.62 -3.35 -10.69
C LEU A 116 -2.45 -1.86 -10.41
N CYS A 117 -1.91 -1.52 -9.24
CA CYS A 117 -1.46 -0.17 -8.94
C CYS A 117 0.06 -0.13 -8.92
N TYR A 118 0.66 0.51 -9.92
CA TYR A 118 2.07 0.86 -9.93
C TYR A 118 2.27 2.07 -9.03
N ALA A 119 2.92 1.87 -7.90
CA ALA A 119 3.24 2.90 -6.94
C ALA A 119 4.73 3.22 -7.02
N SER A 120 5.07 4.26 -7.79
CA SER A 120 6.43 4.83 -7.86
C SER A 120 6.65 5.74 -6.66
N LYS A 121 7.75 5.56 -5.93
CA LYS A 121 7.92 6.13 -4.60
C LYS A 121 9.28 6.79 -4.43
N PHE A 122 9.26 8.00 -3.87
CA PHE A 122 10.41 8.58 -3.18
C PHE A 122 10.19 8.42 -1.68
N ARG A 123 11.11 7.72 -1.01
CA ARG A 123 10.94 7.37 0.40
C ARG A 123 12.10 7.88 1.24
N GLU A 124 11.75 8.53 2.33
CA GLU A 124 12.65 8.94 3.40
C GLU A 124 12.26 8.22 4.69
N GLN A 125 13.22 7.59 5.36
CA GLN A 125 12.95 6.82 6.57
C GLN A 125 13.96 7.19 7.65
N THR A 126 13.46 7.57 8.82
CA THR A 126 14.27 7.89 10.00
C THR A 126 13.86 7.06 11.19
N LYS A 127 14.80 6.77 12.08
CA LYS A 127 14.51 6.16 13.39
C LYS A 127 14.34 7.26 14.42
N THR A 128 13.26 7.21 15.19
CA THR A 128 13.04 8.12 16.32
C THR A 128 13.70 7.60 17.59
N ILE A 129 13.77 8.46 18.62
CA ILE A 129 14.36 8.13 19.93
C ILE A 129 13.66 6.92 20.58
N ASP A 130 12.36 6.74 20.35
CA ASP A 130 11.55 5.63 20.90
C ASP A 130 11.66 4.31 20.12
N ASN A 131 12.66 4.19 19.25
CA ASN A 131 12.84 3.08 18.31
C ASN A 131 11.61 2.86 17.41
N LEU A 132 10.91 3.94 17.08
CA LEU A 132 9.89 3.95 16.04
C LEU A 132 10.56 4.26 14.70
N THR A 133 10.01 3.70 13.64
CA THR A 133 10.33 4.12 12.29
C THR A 133 9.35 5.23 11.90
N HIS A 134 9.86 6.38 11.49
CA HIS A 134 9.09 7.42 10.81
C HIS A 134 9.42 7.37 9.33
N GLU A 135 8.40 7.18 8.49
CA GLU A 135 8.51 7.08 7.04
C GLU A 135 7.69 8.20 6.40
N LEU A 136 8.35 9.05 5.61
CA LEU A 136 7.71 9.99 4.71
C LEU A 136 7.88 9.45 3.28
N THR A 137 6.81 9.41 2.51
CA THR A 137 6.86 8.90 1.14
C THR A 137 6.03 9.75 0.19
N CYS A 138 6.63 10.19 -0.91
CA CYS A 138 5.90 10.68 -2.09
C CYS A 138 5.52 9.50 -2.97
N LEU A 139 4.30 9.51 -3.47
CA LEU A 139 3.71 8.46 -4.29
C LEU A 139 3.20 9.05 -5.60
N HIS A 140 3.60 8.42 -6.70
CA HIS A 140 2.92 8.50 -7.98
C HIS A 140 2.24 7.16 -8.22
N LEU A 141 0.92 7.20 -8.36
CA LEU A 141 0.07 6.03 -8.52
C LEU A 141 -0.47 5.97 -9.95
N LYS A 142 -0.32 4.80 -10.55
CA LYS A 142 -0.87 4.47 -11.86
C LYS A 142 -1.64 3.17 -11.80
N PHE A 143 -2.93 3.20 -12.13
CA PHE A 143 -3.78 2.01 -12.18
C PHE A 143 -3.78 1.42 -13.58
N ILE A 144 -3.55 0.12 -13.68
CA ILE A 144 -3.41 -0.63 -14.93
C ILE A 144 -4.30 -1.87 -14.88
N ARG A 145 -5.02 -2.15 -15.96
CA ARG A 145 -5.70 -3.43 -16.14
C ARG A 145 -4.68 -4.47 -16.62
N SER A 146 -4.53 -5.57 -15.89
CA SER A 146 -3.46 -6.55 -16.12
C SER A 146 -3.52 -7.28 -17.47
N ASN A 147 -4.71 -7.53 -18.01
CA ASN A 147 -4.89 -8.33 -19.22
C ASN A 147 -4.46 -7.59 -20.50
N ASP A 148 -4.79 -6.30 -20.61
CA ASP A 148 -4.52 -5.48 -21.80
C ASP A 148 -3.49 -4.37 -21.56
N GLN A 149 -2.99 -4.24 -20.32
CA GLN A 149 -2.03 -3.21 -19.88
C GLN A 149 -2.54 -1.77 -20.09
N SER A 150 -3.84 -1.59 -20.28
CA SER A 150 -4.46 -0.27 -20.38
C SER A 150 -4.43 0.46 -19.05
N GLN A 151 -4.18 1.76 -19.11
CA GLN A 151 -4.28 2.63 -17.94
C GLN A 151 -5.75 2.92 -17.61
N ILE A 152 -6.05 2.94 -16.31
CA ILE A 152 -7.37 3.27 -15.77
C ILE A 152 -7.28 4.65 -15.12
N GLY A 153 -8.01 5.61 -15.67
CA GLY A 153 -8.02 7.00 -15.20
C GLY A 153 -6.68 7.72 -15.35
N ASN A 154 -6.57 8.86 -14.68
CA ASN A 154 -5.36 9.69 -14.68
C ASN A 154 -4.38 9.24 -13.59
N ASP A 155 -3.13 9.69 -13.74
CA ASP A 155 -2.11 9.53 -12.71
C ASP A 155 -2.50 10.31 -11.44
N LEU A 156 -2.28 9.71 -10.28
CA LEU A 156 -2.54 10.34 -8.99
C LEU A 156 -1.26 10.54 -8.18
N PHE A 157 -1.20 11.64 -7.43
CA PHE A 157 -0.02 12.01 -6.64
C PHE A 157 -0.40 12.22 -5.17
N PHE A 158 0.36 11.59 -4.27
CA PHE A 158 0.11 11.65 -2.83
C PHE A 158 1.41 11.77 -2.05
N GLU A 159 1.34 12.40 -0.87
CA GLU A 159 2.30 12.15 0.20
C GLU A 159 1.66 11.23 1.23
N THR A 160 2.48 10.38 1.85
CA THR A 160 2.07 9.57 2.99
C THR A 160 3.09 9.69 4.11
N VAL A 161 2.55 9.69 5.31
CA VAL A 161 3.30 9.69 6.56
C VAL A 161 2.95 8.40 7.26
N CYS A 162 3.97 7.71 7.77
CA CYS A 162 3.77 6.52 8.58
C CYS A 162 4.70 6.47 9.76
N ILE A 163 4.16 6.15 10.93
CA ILE A 163 4.93 5.72 12.08
C ILE A 163 4.69 4.23 12.26
N GLU A 164 5.78 3.47 12.35
CA GLU A 164 5.75 2.03 12.56
C GLU A 164 6.55 1.64 13.80
N ARG A 165 5.94 0.78 14.62
CA ARG A 165 6.62 0.06 15.70
C ARG A 165 6.88 -1.39 15.25
N PRO A 166 8.14 -1.88 15.28
CA PRO A 166 8.50 -3.20 14.76
C PRO A 166 8.03 -4.36 15.65
N ASN A 167 7.89 -4.14 16.95
CA ASN A 167 7.20 -5.09 17.84
C ASN A 167 5.71 -4.73 17.86
N SER A 168 4.82 -5.72 17.93
CA SER A 168 3.35 -5.61 17.83
C SER A 168 2.68 -4.69 18.87
N LYS A 169 3.45 -3.97 19.69
CA LYS A 169 2.99 -2.99 20.66
C LYS A 169 2.34 -1.79 19.96
N LEU A 170 1.34 -1.22 20.62
CA LEU A 170 0.72 0.04 20.21
C LEU A 170 1.73 1.19 20.20
N ILE A 171 1.51 2.14 19.30
CA ILE A 171 2.18 3.44 19.29
C ILE A 171 1.46 4.32 20.30
N ASP A 172 2.23 5.04 21.10
CA ASP A 172 1.71 5.96 22.12
C ASP A 172 0.87 7.07 21.45
N GLU A 173 -0.31 7.34 22.00
CA GLU A 173 -1.24 8.32 21.46
C GLU A 173 -0.65 9.73 21.45
N LYS A 174 0.20 10.10 22.43
CA LYS A 174 0.88 11.40 22.45
C LYS A 174 1.85 11.56 21.28
N ILE A 175 2.46 10.47 20.83
CA ILE A 175 3.34 10.48 19.64
C ILE A 175 2.51 10.70 18.38
N ILE A 176 1.37 10.04 18.28
CA ILE A 176 0.43 10.22 17.15
C ILE A 176 -0.11 11.65 17.14
N GLU A 177 -0.57 12.16 18.27
CA GLU A 177 -1.06 13.53 18.41
C GLU A 177 0.01 14.54 17.98
N LYS A 178 1.25 14.38 18.47
CA LYS A 178 2.35 15.25 18.06
C LYS A 178 2.62 15.19 16.55
N LEU A 179 2.61 14.00 15.95
CA LEU A 179 2.73 13.87 14.51
C LEU A 179 1.60 14.60 13.79
N CYS A 180 0.34 14.36 14.18
CA CYS A 180 -0.83 14.99 13.58
C CYS A 180 -0.81 16.52 13.72
N GLN A 181 -0.20 17.05 14.79
CA GLN A 181 -0.02 18.49 14.96
C GLN A 181 0.87 19.13 13.89
N GLU A 182 1.80 18.40 13.30
CA GLU A 182 2.66 18.88 12.20
C GLU A 182 1.89 19.00 10.87
N TYR A 183 0.72 18.34 10.77
CA TYR A 183 -0.12 18.26 9.56
C TYR A 183 -1.53 18.84 9.77
N LYS A 184 -1.72 19.77 10.73
CA LYS A 184 -3.03 20.33 11.14
C LYS A 184 -3.91 20.88 10.02
N THR A 185 -3.33 21.31 8.90
CA THR A 185 -4.08 21.86 7.76
C THR A 185 -4.69 20.78 6.87
N ILE A 186 -4.42 19.51 7.14
CA ILE A 186 -4.82 18.36 6.34
C ILE A 186 -5.83 17.54 7.16
N SER A 187 -6.90 17.09 6.53
CA SER A 187 -7.79 16.09 7.14
C SER A 187 -7.05 14.77 7.26
N ILE A 188 -6.77 14.34 8.50
CA ILE A 188 -6.03 13.10 8.77
C ILE A 188 -7.02 11.97 8.92
N ASN A 189 -7.09 11.10 7.92
CA ASN A 189 -7.79 9.82 8.00
C ASN A 189 -6.76 8.68 7.99
N PRO A 190 -6.49 8.04 9.15
CA PRO A 190 -5.52 6.97 9.21
C PRO A 190 -6.02 5.71 8.49
N ILE A 191 -5.22 5.21 7.55
CA ILE A 191 -5.59 4.14 6.62
C ILE A 191 -4.33 3.42 6.09
N GLY A 192 -4.43 2.10 5.90
CA GLY A 192 -3.39 1.29 5.29
C GLY A 192 -3.40 1.34 3.76
N TYR A 193 -2.31 0.88 3.12
CA TYR A 193 -2.21 0.85 1.65
C TYR A 193 -3.36 0.07 0.96
N PRO A 194 -3.76 -1.14 1.39
CA PRO A 194 -4.78 -1.90 0.64
C PRO A 194 -6.11 -1.15 0.54
N GLU A 195 -6.62 -0.66 1.68
CA GLU A 195 -7.84 0.12 1.75
C GLU A 195 -7.73 1.45 1.00
N PHE A 196 -6.62 2.18 1.19
CA PHE A 196 -6.39 3.44 0.49
C PHE A 196 -6.39 3.26 -1.03
N LEU A 197 -5.62 2.30 -1.54
CA LEU A 197 -5.51 2.06 -2.99
C LEU A 197 -6.84 1.58 -3.59
N PHE A 198 -7.60 0.75 -2.87
CA PHE A 198 -8.92 0.34 -3.31
C PHE A 198 -9.90 1.52 -3.38
N GLN A 199 -9.92 2.39 -2.35
CA GLN A 199 -10.76 3.60 -2.37
C GLN A 199 -10.41 4.53 -3.54
N GLN A 200 -9.11 4.71 -3.83
CA GLN A 200 -8.70 5.52 -4.98
C GLN A 200 -9.14 4.89 -6.31
N TYR A 201 -9.00 3.57 -6.45
CA TYR A 201 -9.51 2.85 -7.63
C TYR A 201 -11.02 3.04 -7.80
N GLN A 202 -11.80 2.86 -6.73
CA GLN A 202 -13.26 3.05 -6.75
C GLN A 202 -13.65 4.48 -7.13
N GLN A 203 -12.91 5.48 -6.66
CA GLN A 203 -13.16 6.88 -7.05
C GLN A 203 -12.92 7.13 -8.54
N ILE A 204 -11.91 6.49 -9.13
CA ILE A 204 -11.61 6.64 -10.57
C ILE A 204 -12.72 6.04 -11.44
N ILE A 205 -13.23 4.85 -11.09
CA ILE A 205 -14.20 4.14 -11.96
C ILE A 205 -15.65 4.63 -11.81
N ASN A 206 -15.94 5.43 -10.78
CA ASN A 206 -17.26 6.01 -10.53
C ASN A 206 -17.38 7.49 -10.97
N GLN A 207 -16.35 8.02 -11.64
CA GLN A 207 -16.37 9.33 -12.31
C GLN A 207 -16.85 9.19 -13.75
#